data_AF-Q7SZ66-F1
#
_entry.id   AF-Q7SZ66-F1
#
_cell.length_a   1.000
_cell.length_b   1.000
_cell.length_c   1.000
_cell.angle_alpha   90.00
_cell.angle_beta   90.00
_cell.angle_gamma   90.00
#
_symmetry.space_group_name_H-M   'P 1'
#
loop_
_entity.id
_entity.type
_entity.pdbx_description
1 polymer ?
#
loop_
_entity_poly.entity_id
_entity_poly.type
_entity_poly.pdbx_seq_one_letter_code
_entity_poly.pdbx_strand_id
1 'polypeptide(L)'
;EHIRVGWEQLLTTIARTINEVENQVLTRDAKGITQDQMNEFRNSFNHFDRDHSGRLGPEEFKACLISLGYDIGNDPQGEAEFARIMSIVDPNRLGLVTFQAFIDFVSRETADTDTADQVMASFKILAGDKNYITSDELRRELPPDQAEYCIARMAPYMGPDAVPGALDYMSFSTALYGESDL
;
A
#
# COMPACT_ATOMS: atom_id res chain seq x y z
N GLU A 1 5.14 48.27 -13.85
CA GLU A 1 4.78 47.38 -12.72
C GLU A 1 3.98 46.12 -13.07
N HIS A 2 2.72 46.20 -13.50
CA HIS A 2 1.78 45.05 -13.49
C HIS A 2 2.23 43.79 -14.25
N ILE A 3 2.89 43.95 -15.41
CA ILE A 3 3.37 42.80 -16.21
C ILE A 3 4.49 42.04 -15.50
N ARG A 4 5.33 42.75 -14.75
CA ARG A 4 6.44 42.15 -14.00
C ARG A 4 5.93 41.33 -12.81
N VAL A 5 4.98 41.89 -12.07
CA VAL A 5 4.32 41.22 -10.95
C VAL A 5 3.54 39.99 -11.42
N GLY A 6 2.83 40.08 -12.55
CA GLY A 6 2.12 38.94 -13.14
C GLY A 6 3.06 37.82 -13.60
N TRP A 7 4.23 38.16 -14.15
CA TRP A 7 5.25 37.19 -14.54
C TRP A 7 5.88 36.49 -13.33
N GLU A 8 6.18 37.23 -12.26
CA GLU A 8 6.72 36.66 -11.02
C GLU A 8 5.70 35.74 -10.31
N GLN A 9 4.42 36.10 -10.33
CA GLN A 9 3.34 35.24 -9.84
C GLN A 9 3.18 33.97 -10.68
N LEU A 10 3.26 34.07 -12.01
CA LEU A 10 3.19 32.91 -12.90
C LEU A 10 4.34 31.95 -12.63
N LEU A 11 5.57 32.46 -12.53
CA LEU A 11 6.76 31.66 -12.22
C LEU A 11 6.65 30.96 -10.86
N THR A 12 6.16 31.67 -9.84
CA THR A 12 5.94 31.11 -8.50
C THR A 12 4.88 30.01 -8.53
N THR A 13 3.83 30.19 -9.34
CA THR A 13 2.75 29.21 -9.49
C THR A 13 3.25 27.96 -10.19
N ILE A 14 3.98 28.12 -11.31
CA ILE A 14 4.59 27.00 -12.04
C ILE A 14 5.57 26.24 -11.13
N ALA A 15 6.43 26.93 -10.38
CA ALA A 15 7.35 26.30 -9.45
C ALA A 15 6.64 25.52 -8.33
N ARG A 16 5.52 26.04 -7.82
CA ARG A 16 4.70 25.33 -6.82
C ARG A 16 4.08 24.07 -7.41
N THR A 17 3.50 24.16 -8.60
CA THR A 17 2.88 23.00 -9.29
C THR A 17 3.93 21.95 -9.63
N ILE A 18 5.13 22.35 -10.05
CA ILE A 18 6.25 21.41 -10.28
C ILE A 18 6.63 20.71 -8.97
N ASN A 19 6.81 21.45 -7.88
CA ASN A 19 7.12 20.85 -6.57
C ASN A 19 5.99 19.96 -6.04
N GLU A 20 4.73 20.28 -6.31
CA GLU A 20 3.57 19.45 -5.94
C GLU A 20 3.56 18.15 -6.74
N VAL A 21 3.86 18.20 -8.04
CA VAL A 21 3.96 17.02 -8.90
C VAL A 21 5.19 16.18 -8.53
N GLU A 22 6.34 16.80 -8.29
CA GLU A 22 7.56 16.13 -7.84
C GLU A 22 7.36 15.48 -6.47
N ASN A 23 6.72 16.16 -5.52
CA ASN A 23 6.35 15.56 -4.25
C ASN A 23 5.34 14.42 -4.44
N GLN A 24 4.36 14.52 -5.34
CA GLN A 24 3.45 13.42 -5.64
C GLN A 24 4.18 12.21 -6.27
N VAL A 25 5.19 12.43 -7.10
CA VAL A 25 6.04 11.38 -7.69
C VAL A 25 6.94 10.75 -6.63
N LEU A 26 7.59 11.55 -5.78
CA LEU A 26 8.41 11.06 -4.66
C LEU A 26 7.57 10.31 -3.62
N THR A 27 6.35 10.78 -3.38
CA THR A 27 5.38 10.15 -2.48
C THR A 27 4.89 8.83 -3.10
N ARG A 28 4.63 8.77 -4.42
CA ARG A 28 4.36 7.52 -5.14
C ARG A 28 5.52 6.52 -5.03
N ASP A 29 6.75 6.98 -5.24
CA ASP A 29 7.95 6.12 -5.25
C ASP A 29 8.39 5.70 -3.84
N ALA A 30 8.12 6.51 -2.80
CA ALA A 30 8.40 6.20 -1.39
C ALA A 30 7.34 5.30 -0.73
N LYS A 31 6.14 5.19 -1.35
CA LYS A 31 4.99 4.46 -0.81
C LYS A 31 4.75 3.10 -1.46
N GLY A 32 5.63 2.69 -2.38
CA GLY A 32 5.53 1.39 -3.06
C GLY A 32 4.34 1.24 -4.02
N ILE A 33 3.59 2.32 -4.30
CA ILE A 33 2.39 2.25 -5.14
C ILE A 33 2.80 2.25 -6.62
N THR A 34 2.50 1.15 -7.31
CA THR A 34 2.75 1.02 -8.75
C THR A 34 1.86 1.96 -9.58
N GLN A 35 2.26 2.26 -10.82
CA GLN A 35 1.42 3.07 -11.73
C GLN A 35 0.04 2.45 -11.96
N ASP A 36 -0.04 1.13 -12.03
CA ASP A 36 -1.29 0.41 -12.25
C ASP A 36 -2.23 0.53 -11.05
N GLN A 37 -1.71 0.38 -9.83
CA GLN A 37 -2.48 0.62 -8.59
C GLN A 37 -2.95 2.07 -8.48
N MET A 38 -2.10 3.04 -8.81
CA MET A 38 -2.50 4.45 -8.82
C MET A 38 -3.63 4.72 -9.82
N ASN A 39 -3.58 4.08 -10.99
CA ASN A 39 -4.66 4.16 -11.98
C ASN A 39 -5.95 3.51 -11.46
N GLU A 40 -5.85 2.37 -10.78
CA GLU A 40 -7.00 1.70 -10.16
C GLU A 40 -7.65 2.56 -9.07
N PHE A 41 -6.85 3.13 -8.17
CA PHE A 41 -7.29 4.07 -7.14
C PHE A 41 -7.99 5.28 -7.73
N ARG A 42 -7.43 5.84 -8.81
CA ARG A 42 -8.00 6.99 -9.51
C ARG A 42 -9.29 6.64 -10.23
N ASN A 43 -9.37 5.45 -10.84
CA ASN A 43 -10.58 4.96 -11.49
C ASN A 43 -11.70 4.71 -10.47
N SER A 44 -11.37 4.10 -9.33
CA SER A 44 -12.31 3.88 -8.23
C SER A 44 -12.81 5.22 -7.67
N PHE A 45 -11.90 6.15 -7.35
CA PHE A 45 -12.27 7.47 -6.87
C PHE A 45 -13.20 8.22 -7.84
N ASN A 46 -12.86 8.24 -9.13
CA ASN A 46 -13.69 8.87 -10.16
C ASN A 46 -15.03 8.16 -10.38
N HIS A 47 -15.12 6.85 -10.10
CA HIS A 47 -16.37 6.11 -10.19
C HIS A 47 -17.37 6.57 -9.12
N PHE A 48 -16.87 6.90 -7.92
CA PHE A 48 -17.68 7.39 -6.81
C PHE A 48 -17.86 8.92 -6.83
N ASP A 49 -16.93 9.69 -7.41
CA ASP A 49 -17.01 11.15 -7.63
C ASP A 49 -17.94 11.48 -8.81
N ARG A 50 -19.25 11.24 -8.61
CA ARG A 50 -20.29 11.37 -9.65
C ARG A 50 -20.47 12.80 -10.15
N ASP A 51 -20.21 13.79 -9.30
CA ASP A 51 -20.31 15.20 -9.65
C ASP A 51 -18.99 15.78 -10.21
N HIS A 52 -17.93 14.96 -10.27
CA HIS A 52 -16.60 15.34 -10.72
C HIS A 52 -16.08 16.56 -9.96
N SER A 53 -16.43 16.67 -8.69
CA SER A 53 -15.99 17.75 -7.81
C SER A 53 -14.51 17.60 -7.40
N GLY A 54 -13.93 16.42 -7.66
CA GLY A 54 -12.60 16.04 -7.19
C GLY A 54 -12.56 15.74 -5.69
N ARG A 55 -13.73 15.52 -5.07
CA ARG A 55 -13.91 15.30 -3.63
C ARG A 55 -15.00 14.26 -3.42
N LEU A 56 -14.81 13.37 -2.45
CA LEU A 56 -15.82 12.43 -2.04
C LEU A 56 -16.46 12.87 -0.73
N GLY A 57 -17.78 12.78 -0.65
CA GLY A 57 -18.48 12.82 0.62
C GLY A 57 -18.19 11.58 1.48
N PRO A 58 -18.61 11.56 2.75
CA PRO A 58 -18.30 10.45 3.66
C PRO A 58 -18.90 9.12 3.19
N GLU A 59 -20.14 9.14 2.69
CA GLU A 59 -20.80 7.94 2.18
C GLU A 59 -20.13 7.40 0.90
N GLU A 60 -19.75 8.29 -0.01
CA GLU A 60 -19.05 7.94 -1.25
C GLU A 60 -17.65 7.41 -0.97
N PHE A 61 -16.97 8.02 0.02
CA PHE A 61 -15.68 7.57 0.49
C PHE A 61 -15.76 6.19 1.15
N LYS A 62 -16.76 5.95 2.01
CA LYS A 62 -17.01 4.61 2.61
C LYS A 62 -17.23 3.56 1.52
N ALA A 63 -18.07 3.86 0.53
CA ALA A 63 -18.32 2.96 -0.59
C ALA A 63 -17.07 2.70 -1.43
N CYS A 64 -16.24 3.72 -1.64
CA CYS A 64 -14.95 3.60 -2.33
C CYS A 64 -13.99 2.67 -1.57
N LEU A 65 -13.87 2.81 -0.25
CA LEU A 65 -13.04 1.95 0.59
C LEU A 65 -13.49 0.48 0.53
N ILE A 66 -14.80 0.24 0.64
CA ILE A 66 -15.37 -1.12 0.53
C ILE A 66 -15.09 -1.71 -0.86
N SER A 67 -15.21 -0.91 -1.93
CA SER A 67 -14.92 -1.36 -3.30
C SER A 67 -13.45 -1.71 -3.52
N LEU A 68 -12.54 -1.17 -2.72
CA LEU A 68 -11.11 -1.49 -2.74
C LEU A 68 -10.75 -2.67 -1.83
N GLY A 69 -11.73 -3.24 -1.13
CA GLY A 69 -11.56 -4.41 -0.27
C GLY A 69 -11.36 -4.10 1.22
N TYR A 70 -11.54 -2.85 1.67
CA TYR A 70 -11.56 -2.55 3.10
C TYR A 70 -12.87 -3.07 3.72
N ASP A 71 -12.76 -3.90 4.75
CA ASP A 71 -13.92 -4.47 5.45
C ASP A 71 -14.49 -3.47 6.47
N ILE A 72 -15.24 -2.50 5.96
CA ILE A 72 -15.96 -1.53 6.78
C ILE A 72 -17.42 -1.97 6.89
N GLY A 73 -17.69 -2.80 7.90
CA GLY A 73 -19.03 -3.27 8.20
C GLY A 73 -20.04 -2.15 8.50
N ASN A 74 -21.33 -2.48 8.43
CA ASN A 74 -22.43 -1.59 8.85
C ASN A 74 -22.81 -1.81 10.32
N ASP A 75 -21.98 -2.52 11.07
CA ASP A 75 -22.12 -2.72 12.50
C ASP A 75 -21.43 -1.60 13.29
N PRO A 76 -21.64 -1.52 14.63
CA PRO A 76 -21.04 -0.46 15.45
C PRO A 76 -19.52 -0.42 15.44
N GLN A 77 -18.84 -1.53 15.15
CA GLN A 77 -17.37 -1.55 15.04
C GLN A 77 -16.91 -0.98 13.70
N GLY A 78 -17.57 -1.34 12.59
CA GLY A 78 -17.29 -0.77 11.27
C GLY A 78 -17.53 0.75 11.21
N GLU A 79 -18.58 1.24 11.88
CA GLU A 79 -18.83 2.69 12.01
C GLU A 79 -17.75 3.40 12.85
N ALA A 80 -17.27 2.76 13.93
CA ALA A 80 -16.18 3.31 14.73
C ALA A 80 -14.85 3.33 13.97
N GLU A 81 -14.58 2.32 13.16
CA GLU A 81 -13.44 2.24 12.24
C GLU A 81 -13.50 3.37 11.23
N PHE A 82 -14.63 3.51 10.54
CA PHE A 82 -14.82 4.56 9.54
C PHE A 82 -14.69 5.97 10.14
N ALA A 83 -15.24 6.20 11.34
CA ALA A 83 -15.08 7.47 12.04
C ALA A 83 -13.61 7.78 12.36
N ARG A 84 -12.82 6.76 12.71
CA ARG A 84 -11.38 6.91 12.92
C ARG A 84 -10.67 7.27 11.62
N ILE A 85 -10.96 6.55 10.53
CA ILE A 85 -10.40 6.82 9.20
C ILE A 85 -10.73 8.26 8.79
N MET A 86 -11.99 8.67 8.94
CA MET A 86 -12.45 10.02 8.61
C MET A 86 -11.71 11.10 9.39
N SER A 87 -11.35 10.85 10.66
CA SER A 87 -10.55 11.77 11.46
C SER A 87 -9.11 11.95 10.96
N ILE A 88 -8.59 10.95 10.24
CA ILE A 88 -7.25 10.97 9.64
C ILE A 88 -7.27 11.70 8.29
N VAL A 89 -8.26 11.40 7.44
CA VAL A 89 -8.34 11.97 6.08
C VAL A 89 -8.99 13.36 6.03
N ASP A 90 -9.82 13.69 7.02
CA ASP A 90 -10.50 14.98 7.15
C ASP A 90 -10.38 15.54 8.58
N PRO A 91 -9.16 15.95 9.00
CA PRO A 91 -8.94 16.50 10.33
C PRO A 91 -9.70 17.81 10.57
N ASN A 92 -10.04 18.53 9.50
CA ASN A 92 -10.79 19.79 9.54
C ASN A 92 -12.31 19.57 9.62
N ARG A 93 -12.79 18.33 9.53
CA ARG A 93 -14.22 17.96 9.54
C ARG A 93 -15.04 18.75 8.52
N LEU A 94 -14.49 18.92 7.32
CA LEU A 94 -15.18 19.54 6.20
C LEU A 94 -16.23 18.60 5.58
N GLY A 95 -16.19 17.31 5.92
CA GLY A 95 -17.04 16.27 5.36
C GLY A 95 -16.66 15.90 3.93
N LEU A 96 -15.47 16.28 3.47
CA LEU A 96 -15.02 16.11 2.10
C LEU A 96 -13.61 15.51 2.08
N VAL A 97 -13.46 14.38 1.41
CA VAL A 97 -12.18 13.69 1.25
C VAL A 97 -11.62 13.97 -0.14
N THR A 98 -10.42 14.53 -0.20
CA THR A 98 -9.73 14.77 -1.48
C THR A 98 -8.99 13.51 -1.94
N PHE A 99 -8.74 13.39 -3.25
CA PHE A 99 -7.94 12.29 -3.78
C PHE A 99 -6.57 12.19 -3.11
N GLN A 100 -5.93 13.33 -2.80
CA GLN A 100 -4.65 13.36 -2.11
C GLN A 100 -4.74 12.78 -0.69
N ALA A 101 -5.80 13.08 0.06
CA ALA A 101 -6.01 12.52 1.41
C ALA A 101 -6.32 11.02 1.37
N PHE A 102 -7.03 10.57 0.34
CA PHE A 102 -7.29 9.16 0.10
C PHE A 102 -6.01 8.38 -0.21
N ILE A 103 -5.17 8.85 -1.14
CA ILE A 103 -3.84 8.24 -1.39
C ILE A 103 -2.95 8.37 -0.15
N ASP A 104 -3.06 9.49 0.57
CA ASP A 104 -2.66 9.73 1.95
C ASP A 104 -2.74 8.46 2.80
N PHE A 105 -4.00 8.12 3.04
CA PHE A 105 -4.49 7.04 3.87
C PHE A 105 -4.17 5.65 3.33
N VAL A 106 -4.55 5.35 2.09
CA VAL A 106 -4.37 4.02 1.50
C VAL A 106 -2.91 3.65 1.50
N SER A 107 -2.03 4.60 1.21
CA SER A 107 -0.60 4.34 1.28
C SER A 107 -0.10 4.02 2.68
N ARG A 108 -0.57 4.72 3.71
CA ARG A 108 -0.11 4.47 5.08
C ARG A 108 -0.57 3.09 5.51
N GLU A 109 -1.82 2.75 5.20
CA GLU A 109 -2.35 1.41 5.41
C GLU A 109 -1.58 0.35 4.62
N THR A 110 -1.30 0.55 3.33
CA THR A 110 -0.55 -0.43 2.53
C THR A 110 0.90 -0.56 3.01
N ALA A 111 1.52 0.53 3.46
CA ALA A 111 2.86 0.47 4.07
C ALA A 111 2.85 -0.31 5.40
N ASP A 112 1.76 -0.31 6.15
CA ASP A 112 1.53 -1.18 7.31
C ASP A 112 1.09 -2.61 6.91
N THR A 113 0.65 -2.83 5.67
CA THR A 113 0.23 -4.14 5.15
C THR A 113 1.42 -4.98 4.67
N ASP A 114 2.56 -4.36 4.33
CA ASP A 114 3.86 -5.01 4.06
C ASP A 114 4.59 -5.45 5.35
N THR A 115 3.86 -5.90 6.37
CA THR A 115 4.48 -6.40 7.60
C THR A 115 5.05 -7.81 7.39
N ALA A 116 6.17 -8.09 8.06
CA ALA A 116 6.84 -9.40 8.05
C ALA A 116 5.86 -10.55 8.29
N ASP A 117 4.84 -10.33 9.12
CA ASP A 117 3.80 -11.30 9.46
C ASP A 117 2.92 -11.72 8.27
N GLN A 118 2.57 -10.81 7.34
CA GLN A 118 1.79 -11.19 6.16
C GLN A 118 2.63 -11.94 5.13
N VAL A 119 3.88 -11.52 4.93
CA VAL A 119 4.83 -12.22 4.06
C VAL A 119 5.09 -13.62 4.62
N MET A 120 5.28 -13.73 5.94
CA MET A 120 5.38 -14.99 6.66
C MET A 120 4.14 -15.87 6.46
N ALA A 121 2.94 -15.31 6.63
CA ALA A 121 1.69 -16.04 6.45
C ALA A 121 1.53 -16.55 5.02
N SER A 122 1.90 -15.74 4.03
CA SER A 122 1.88 -16.13 2.61
C SER A 122 2.83 -17.28 2.33
N PHE A 123 4.08 -17.22 2.80
CA PHE A 123 5.02 -18.35 2.67
C PHE A 123 4.54 -19.61 3.40
N LYS A 124 3.87 -19.46 4.55
CA LYS A 124 3.27 -20.58 5.27
C LYS A 124 2.14 -21.25 4.49
N ILE A 125 1.31 -20.48 3.80
CA ILE A 125 0.25 -21.00 2.92
C ILE A 125 0.86 -21.73 1.72
N LEU A 126 1.88 -21.14 1.07
CA LEU A 126 2.60 -21.76 -0.05
C LEU A 126 3.29 -23.08 0.37
N ALA A 127 3.81 -23.11 1.59
CA ALA A 127 4.40 -24.30 2.21
C ALA A 127 3.35 -25.32 2.68
N GLY A 128 2.05 -25.08 2.52
CA GLY A 128 1.00 -26.00 2.98
C GLY A 128 1.06 -26.25 4.49
N ASP A 129 1.18 -25.18 5.28
CA ASP A 129 1.30 -25.20 6.75
C ASP A 129 2.58 -25.84 7.31
N LYS A 130 3.57 -26.16 6.46
CA LYS A 130 4.89 -26.62 6.91
C LYS A 130 5.73 -25.43 7.38
N ASN A 131 6.65 -25.70 8.31
CA ASN A 131 7.64 -24.72 8.79
C ASN A 131 8.83 -24.52 7.84
N TYR A 132 8.78 -25.14 6.65
CA TYR A 132 9.80 -25.04 5.61
C TYR A 132 9.13 -25.07 4.23
N ILE A 133 9.81 -24.51 3.24
CA ILE A 133 9.40 -24.56 1.83
C ILE A 133 10.52 -25.14 0.98
N THR A 134 10.20 -25.84 -0.10
CA THR A 134 11.21 -26.40 -1.02
C THR A 134 11.42 -25.52 -2.24
N SER A 135 12.58 -25.67 -2.89
CA SER A 135 12.88 -24.96 -4.14
C SER A 135 11.86 -25.23 -5.25
N ASP A 136 11.34 -26.45 -5.32
CA ASP A 136 10.33 -26.83 -6.30
C ASP A 136 8.97 -26.18 -6.03
N GLU A 137 8.59 -26.06 -4.75
CA GLU A 137 7.38 -25.33 -4.35
C GLU A 137 7.49 -23.83 -4.71
N LEU A 138 8.62 -23.19 -4.41
CA LEU A 138 8.85 -21.80 -4.79
C LEU A 138 8.77 -21.59 -6.31
N ARG A 139 9.41 -22.47 -7.11
CA ARG A 139 9.37 -22.38 -8.58
C ARG A 139 7.99 -22.67 -9.17
N ARG A 140 7.15 -23.43 -8.47
CA ARG A 140 5.80 -23.77 -8.93
C ARG A 140 4.80 -22.66 -8.63
N GLU A 141 4.93 -22.03 -7.47
CA GLU A 141 3.95 -21.05 -6.99
C GLU A 141 4.34 -19.59 -7.29
N LEU A 142 5.64 -19.30 -7.46
CA LEU A 142 6.13 -17.94 -7.73
C LEU A 142 6.68 -17.79 -9.15
N PRO A 143 6.70 -16.56 -9.70
CA PRO A 143 7.40 -16.26 -10.94
C PRO A 143 8.89 -16.66 -10.87
N PRO A 144 9.51 -17.09 -11.98
CA PRO A 144 10.85 -17.66 -11.98
C PRO A 144 11.90 -16.74 -11.36
N ASP A 145 11.85 -15.43 -11.65
CA ASP A 145 12.80 -14.47 -11.09
C ASP A 145 12.67 -14.32 -9.55
N GLN A 146 11.45 -14.41 -9.03
CA GLN A 146 11.17 -14.32 -7.59
C GLN A 146 11.53 -15.62 -6.86
N ALA A 147 11.26 -16.76 -7.48
CA ALA A 147 11.62 -18.07 -6.95
C ALA A 147 13.15 -18.20 -6.79
N GLU A 148 13.91 -17.85 -7.83
CA GLU A 148 15.38 -17.89 -7.78
C GLU A 148 15.94 -16.91 -6.74
N TYR A 149 15.36 -15.72 -6.62
CA TYR A 149 15.74 -14.76 -5.58
C TYR A 149 15.52 -15.30 -4.17
N CYS A 150 14.36 -15.92 -3.91
CA CYS A 150 14.06 -16.56 -2.62
C CYS A 150 15.03 -17.71 -2.33
N ILE A 151 15.25 -18.60 -3.30
CA ILE A 151 16.16 -19.75 -3.15
C ILE A 151 17.60 -19.29 -2.85
N ALA A 152 18.05 -18.20 -3.49
CA ALA A 152 19.40 -17.67 -3.29
C ALA A 152 19.61 -16.99 -1.92
N ARG A 153 18.55 -16.45 -1.32
CA ARG A 153 18.64 -15.71 -0.03
C ARG A 153 18.14 -16.49 1.17
N MET A 154 17.31 -17.51 1.00
CA MET A 154 16.81 -18.32 2.11
C MET A 154 17.90 -19.25 2.64
N ALA A 155 18.01 -19.34 3.95
CA ALA A 155 18.87 -20.32 4.61
C ALA A 155 18.24 -21.72 4.50
N PRO A 156 19.05 -22.79 4.44
CA PRO A 156 18.53 -24.15 4.53
C PRO A 156 17.89 -24.40 5.91
N TYR A 157 16.72 -25.05 5.92
CA TYR A 157 16.00 -25.38 7.15
C TYR A 157 16.69 -26.52 7.89
N MET A 158 16.98 -26.33 9.18
CA MET A 158 17.74 -27.26 10.03
C MET A 158 16.87 -27.97 11.09
N GLY A 159 15.55 -27.90 10.97
CA GLY A 159 14.64 -28.53 11.93
C GLY A 159 14.60 -30.06 11.86
N PRO A 160 13.96 -30.73 12.83
CA PRO A 160 13.88 -32.19 12.90
C PRO A 160 13.17 -32.82 11.68
N ASP A 161 12.31 -32.08 11.00
CA ASP A 161 11.57 -32.50 9.79
C ASP A 161 12.24 -32.04 8.49
N ALA A 162 13.51 -31.63 8.54
CA ALA A 162 14.22 -31.11 7.37
C ALA A 162 14.36 -32.18 6.27
N VAL A 163 13.84 -31.85 5.09
CA VAL A 163 14.01 -32.63 3.87
C VAL A 163 15.14 -32.04 3.02
N PRO A 164 15.77 -32.82 2.12
CA PRO A 164 16.76 -32.29 1.19
C PRO A 164 16.17 -31.16 0.34
N GLY A 165 16.80 -29.97 0.39
CA GLY A 165 16.29 -28.77 -0.30
C GLY A 165 15.22 -27.99 0.46
N ALA A 166 15.00 -28.28 1.74
CA ALA A 166 14.15 -27.46 2.61
C ALA A 166 14.82 -26.11 2.91
N LEU A 167 14.05 -25.05 2.75
CA LEU A 167 14.43 -23.65 2.97
C LEU A 167 13.61 -23.06 4.11
N ASP A 168 14.26 -22.23 4.91
CA ASP A 168 13.67 -21.53 6.04
C ASP A 168 13.20 -20.13 5.63
N TYR A 169 11.91 -20.01 5.34
CA TYR A 169 11.27 -18.74 5.04
C TYR A 169 11.04 -17.87 6.29
N MET A 170 11.08 -18.44 7.50
CA MET A 170 10.88 -17.69 8.74
C MET A 170 12.09 -16.82 9.06
N SER A 171 13.28 -17.41 8.96
CA SER A 171 14.54 -16.66 9.09
C SER A 171 14.68 -15.61 7.99
N PHE A 172 14.23 -15.91 6.76
CA PHE A 172 14.29 -14.98 5.63
C PHE A 172 13.37 -13.77 5.81
N SER A 173 12.11 -13.97 6.17
CA SER A 173 11.16 -12.87 6.42
C SER A 173 11.58 -12.02 7.63
N THR A 174 12.08 -12.66 8.70
CA THR A 174 12.64 -11.94 9.85
C THR A 174 13.90 -11.15 9.46
N ALA A 175 14.77 -11.66 8.59
CA ALA A 175 15.95 -10.91 8.14
C ALA A 175 15.59 -9.77 7.19
N LEU A 176 14.58 -9.95 6.33
CA LEU A 176 14.17 -8.94 5.35
C LEU A 176 13.50 -7.73 6.01
N TYR A 177 12.77 -7.94 7.11
CA TYR A 177 11.98 -6.90 7.78
C TYR A 177 12.44 -6.58 9.22
N GLY A 178 13.16 -7.49 9.89
CA GLY A 178 13.57 -7.35 11.29
C GLY A 178 14.84 -6.54 11.53
N GLU A 179 15.53 -6.07 10.49
CA GLU A 179 16.65 -5.10 10.63
C GLU A 179 16.17 -3.65 10.83
N SER A 180 14.87 -3.39 11.01
CA SER A 180 14.35 -2.04 11.30
C SER A 180 14.16 -1.71 12.80
N ASP A 181 14.48 -2.61 13.73
CA ASP A 181 14.24 -2.40 15.17
C ASP A 181 15.43 -2.73 16.09
N LEU A 182 16.66 -2.41 15.68
CA LEU A 182 17.84 -2.44 16.57
C LEU A 182 18.75 -1.21 16.40
#